data_AF-R0KYK9-F1
#
_entry.id   AF-R0KYK9-F1
#
_cell.length_a   1.000
_cell.length_b   1.000
_cell.length_c   1.000
_cell.angle_alpha   90.00
_cell.angle_beta   90.00
_cell.angle_gamma   90.00
#
_symmetry.space_group_name_H-M   'P 1'
#
loop_
_entity.id
_entity.type
_entity.pdbx_description
1 polymer ?
#
loop_
_entity_poly.entity_id
_entity_poly.type
_entity_poly.pdbx_seq_one_letter_code
_entity_poly.pdbx_strand_id
1 'polypeptide(L)' 'ENLNKLMANLKTTHPHFVRCLIPNERKEPGVMDNPLVMHQLRCNGVLEGIRICRK' A
#
# COMPACT_ATOMS: atom_id res chain seq x y z
N GLU A 1 17.11 17.16 -5.26
CA GLU A 1 16.56 17.51 -6.59
C GLU A 1 15.71 16.40 -7.23
N ASN A 2 16.15 15.13 -7.19
CA ASN A 2 15.49 14.03 -7.94
C ASN A 2 14.05 13.71 -7.49
N LEU A 3 13.74 13.75 -6.19
CA LEU A 3 12.38 13.47 -5.70
C LEU A 3 11.36 14.49 -6.23
N ASN A 4 11.72 15.79 -6.23
CA ASN A 4 10.82 16.84 -6.71
C ASN A 4 10.52 16.70 -8.21
N LYS A 5 11.52 16.34 -9.01
CA LYS A 5 11.36 16.06 -10.45
C LYS A 5 10.44 14.85 -10.69
N LEU A 6 10.64 13.76 -9.94
CA LEU A 6 9.76 12.58 -10.01
C LEU A 6 8.31 12.94 -9.65
N MET A 7 8.11 13.66 -8.55
CA MET A 7 6.76 14.05 -8.10
C MET A 7 6.08 15.02 -9.07
N ALA A 8 6.82 15.90 -9.75
CA ALA A 8 6.28 16.75 -10.80
C ALA A 8 5.75 15.90 -11.97
N ASN A 9 6.50 14.90 -12.42
CA ASN A 9 6.06 14.00 -13.49
C ASN A 9 4.87 13.14 -13.08
N LEU A 10 4.82 12.63 -11.85
CA LEU A 10 3.68 11.83 -11.37
C LEU A 10 2.39 12.65 -11.26
N LYS A 11 2.48 13.97 -11.05
CA LYS A 11 1.33 14.87 -10.99
C LYS A 11 0.69 15.15 -12.35
N THR A 12 1.40 14.89 -13.46
CA THR A 12 0.87 15.11 -14.82
C THR A 12 0.17 13.89 -15.41
N THR A 13 0.12 12.77 -14.68
CA THR A 13 -0.49 11.51 -15.14
C THR A 13 -1.73 11.17 -14.31
N HIS A 14 -2.46 10.13 -14.72
CA HIS A 14 -3.50 9.51 -13.91
C HIS A 14 -2.89 8.38 -13.06
N PRO A 15 -2.76 8.54 -11.73
CA PRO A 15 -2.04 7.58 -10.90
C PRO A 15 -2.89 6.33 -10.61
N HIS A 16 -2.26 5.16 -10.72
CA HIS A 16 -2.80 3.90 -10.24
C HIS A 16 -1.88 3.36 -9.13
N PHE A 17 -2.47 2.96 -8.00
CA PHE A 17 -1.71 2.52 -6.83
C PHE A 17 -1.89 1.01 -6.63
N VAL A 18 -0.79 0.26 -6.56
CA VAL A 18 -0.76 -1.15 -6.17
C VAL A 18 -0.07 -1.28 -4.82
N ARG A 19 -0.72 -1.93 -3.86
CA ARG A 19 -0.17 -2.20 -2.52
C ARG A 19 0.09 -3.68 -2.36
N CYS A 20 1.36 -4.08 -2.36
CA CYS A 20 1.75 -5.44 -2.05
C CYS A 20 1.64 -5.71 -0.54
N LEU A 21 1.27 -6.94 -0.17
CA LEU A 21 1.19 -7.39 1.22
C LEU A 21 2.10 -8.61 1.40
N ILE A 22 2.85 -8.61 2.49
CA ILE A 22 3.61 -9.76 2.94
C ILE A 22 2.68 -10.63 3.79
N PRO A 23 2.41 -11.88 3.40
CA PRO A 23 1.49 -12.73 4.16
C PRO A 23 2.13 -13.27 5.44
N ASN A 24 3.45 -13.48 5.47
CA ASN A 24 4.22 -13.89 6.65
C ASN A 24 5.71 -13.54 6.47
N GLU A 25 6.46 -13.38 7.57
CA GLU A 25 7.90 -13.08 7.52
C GLU A 25 8.79 -14.33 7.34
N ARG A 26 8.23 -15.51 7.59
CA ARG A 26 8.94 -16.81 7.48
C ARG A 26 9.14 -17.27 6.04
N LYS A 27 8.53 -16.59 5.07
CA LYS A 27 8.54 -16.93 3.63
C LYS A 27 7.93 -18.30 3.33
N GLU A 28 6.97 -18.72 4.15
CA GLU A 28 6.29 -20.00 3.98
C GLU A 28 5.07 -19.83 3.05
N PRO A 29 4.91 -20.68 2.02
CA PRO A 29 3.74 -20.63 1.17
C PRO A 29 2.48 -21.03 1.95
N GLY A 30 1.33 -20.44 1.64
CA GLY A 30 0.04 -20.78 2.24
C GLY A 30 -0.18 -20.32 3.68
N VAL A 31 0.82 -19.69 4.31
CA VAL A 31 0.71 -19.16 5.69
C VAL A 31 0.36 -17.68 5.66
N MET A 32 -0.64 -17.28 6.44
CA MET A 32 -1.03 -15.88 6.63
C MET A 32 -0.99 -15.49 8.11
N ASP A 33 -0.21 -14.46 8.40
CA ASP A 33 -0.11 -13.82 9.70
C ASP A 33 -1.07 -12.61 9.75
N ASN A 34 -2.20 -12.80 10.43
CA ASN A 34 -3.26 -11.81 10.49
C ASN A 34 -2.81 -10.50 11.17
N PRO A 35 -2.14 -10.50 12.35
CA PRO A 35 -1.56 -9.29 12.93
C PRO A 35 -0.67 -8.50 11.96
N LEU A 36 0.24 -9.18 11.25
CA LEU A 36 1.13 -8.56 10.28
C LEU A 36 0.36 -7.94 9.11
N VAL A 37 -0.58 -8.67 8.51
CA VAL A 37 -1.40 -8.18 7.40
C VAL A 37 -2.27 -6.99 7.84
N MET A 38 -2.86 -7.06 9.04
CA MET A 38 -3.66 -5.95 9.58
C MET A 38 -2.85 -4.69 9.82
N HIS A 39 -1.61 -4.81 10.30
CA HIS A 39 -0.69 -3.69 10.41
C HIS A 39 -0.39 -3.06 9.04
N GLN A 40 -0.07 -3.87 8.03
CA GLN A 40 0.18 -3.39 6.67
C GLN A 40 -1.04 -2.69 6.07
N LEU A 41 -2.25 -3.22 6.25
CA LEU A 41 -3.49 -2.61 5.74
C LEU A 41 -3.75 -1.21 6.34
N ARG A 42 -3.37 -0.99 7.61
CA ARG A 42 -3.44 0.31 8.28
C ARG A 42 -2.36 1.26 7.75
N CYS A 43 -1.10 0.85 7.83
CA CYS A 43 0.05 1.71 7.52
C CYS A 43 0.22 2.01 6.03
N ASN A 44 -0.20 1.10 5.13
CA ASN A 44 -0.18 1.32 3.68
C ASN A 44 -1.38 2.16 3.18
N GLY A 45 -2.25 2.61 4.09
CA GLY A 45 -3.40 3.44 3.77
C GLY A 45 -4.53 2.70 3.06
N VAL A 46 -4.55 1.37 3.06
CA VAL A 46 -5.60 0.57 2.41
C VAL A 46 -6.94 0.78 3.13
N LEU A 47 -6.94 0.64 4.46
CA LEU A 47 -8.17 0.87 5.24
C LEU A 47 -8.63 2.33 5.18
N GLU A 48 -7.68 3.26 5.08
CA GLU A 48 -7.97 4.68 4.94
C GLU A 48 -8.58 5.00 3.57
N GLY A 49 -8.06 4.41 2.50
CA GLY A 49 -8.64 4.49 1.16
C GLY A 49 -10.08 3.97 1.13
N ILE A 50 -10.33 2.80 1.72
CA ILE A 50 -11.69 2.24 1.85
C ILE A 50 -12.60 3.20 2.63
N ARG A 51 -12.11 3.79 3.73
CA ARG A 51 -12.89 4.74 4.55
C ARG A 51 -13.29 5.97 3.74
N ILE A 52 -12.40 6.50 2.90
CA ILE A 52 -12.67 7.65 2.03
C ILE A 52 -13.66 7.27 0.92
N CYS A 53 -13.48 6.13 0.26
CA CYS A 53 -14.36 5.68 -0.83
C CYS A 53 -15.79 5.32 -0.39
N ARG A 54 -16.00 5.09 0.92
CA ARG A 54 -17.32 4.79 1.49
C ARG A 54 -18.07 6.02 1.99
N LYS A 55 -17.47 7.20 1.91
CA LYS A 55 -18.15 8.48 2.13
C LYS A 55 -18.70 8.99 0.81
#